data_AF-X8CMT6-F1
#
_entry.id   AF-X8CMT6-F1
#
_cell.length_a   1.000
_cell.length_b   1.000
_cell.length_c   1.000
_cell.angle_alpha   90.00
_cell.angle_beta   90.00
_cell.angle_gamma   90.00
#
_symmetry.space_group_name_H-M   'P 1'
#
loop_
_entity.id
_entity.type
_entity.pdbx_description
1 polymer ?
#
loop_
_entity_poly.entity_id
_entity_poly.type
_entity_poly.pdbx_seq_one_letter_code
_entity_poly.pdbx_strand_id
1 'polypeptide(L)'
;MDPVVALRQIAYYKDRAREDPRRVMAYRNAADIVEALDDAERERHGQANSWQSLPGIGPKTAKVIDQAWSGQEPDLLAELRSAAGDLGGGELRAALRGDLHLHSNWSDGSAPIEEMMATAAALGHEYCALTDHSPRLTIANGLSAQRLREQLEVIEGCANSSRRCGS
;
A
#
# COMPACT_ATOMS: atom_id res chain seq x y z
N MET A 1 2.47 12.36 -11.89
CA MET A 1 2.06 11.63 -10.68
C MET A 1 3.29 10.97 -10.10
N ASP A 2 3.40 10.75 -8.79
CA ASP A 2 4.56 9.99 -8.29
C ASP A 2 4.39 8.48 -8.61
N PRO A 3 5.40 7.79 -9.17
CA PRO A 3 5.30 6.37 -9.49
C PRO A 3 5.06 5.45 -8.29
N VAL A 4 5.62 5.75 -7.12
CA VAL A 4 5.42 4.96 -5.90
C VAL A 4 3.95 5.06 -5.48
N VAL A 5 3.38 6.27 -5.48
CA VAL A 5 1.96 6.49 -5.22
C VAL A 5 1.07 5.70 -6.18
N ALA A 6 1.37 5.73 -7.49
CA ALA A 6 0.60 5.02 -8.50
C ALA A 6 0.61 3.49 -8.29
N LEU A 7 1.78 2.92 -8.01
CA LEU A 7 1.96 1.48 -7.77
C LEU A 7 1.21 1.02 -6.51
N ARG A 8 1.30 1.78 -5.40
CA ARG A 8 0.56 1.48 -4.16
C ARG A 8 -0.95 1.56 -4.36
N GLN A 9 -1.43 2.54 -5.12
CA GLN A 9 -2.87 2.63 -5.45
C GLN A 9 -3.34 1.47 -6.33
N ILE A 10 -2.56 1.03 -7.31
CA ILE A 10 -2.88 -0.16 -8.10
C ILE A 10 -2.93 -1.40 -7.22
N ALA A 11 -1.95 -1.59 -6.32
CA ALA A 11 -1.97 -2.70 -5.38
C ALA A 11 -3.24 -2.70 -4.52
N TYR A 12 -3.63 -1.54 -3.98
CA TYR A 12 -4.87 -1.35 -3.22
C TYR A 12 -6.12 -1.79 -4.01
N TYR A 13 -6.30 -1.30 -5.25
CA TYR A 13 -7.50 -1.65 -6.01
C TYR A 13 -7.52 -3.13 -6.43
N LYS A 14 -6.36 -3.72 -6.70
CA LYS A 14 -6.26 -5.16 -7.00
C LYS A 14 -6.58 -6.03 -5.78
N ASP A 15 -6.08 -5.64 -4.61
CA ASP A 15 -6.39 -6.31 -3.34
C ASP A 15 -7.89 -6.21 -3.02
N ARG A 16 -8.48 -5.02 -3.20
CA ARG A 16 -9.93 -4.78 -3.08
C ARG A 16 -10.74 -5.64 -4.04
N ALA A 17 -10.26 -5.84 -5.26
CA ALA A 17 -10.89 -6.71 -6.26
C ALA A 17 -10.68 -8.22 -5.98
N ARG A 18 -9.99 -8.58 -4.88
CA ARG A 18 -9.64 -9.96 -4.51
C ARG A 18 -8.86 -10.69 -5.62
N GLU A 19 -7.99 -9.97 -6.32
CA GLU A 19 -7.07 -10.58 -7.28
C GLU A 19 -6.04 -11.49 -6.60
N ASP A 20 -5.30 -12.25 -7.41
CA ASP A 20 -4.23 -13.13 -6.93
C ASP A 20 -3.22 -12.35 -6.05
N PRO A 21 -2.98 -12.78 -4.79
CA PRO A 21 -2.08 -12.09 -3.87
C PRO A 21 -0.66 -11.89 -4.41
N ARG A 22 -0.14 -12.81 -5.24
CA ARG A 22 1.19 -12.66 -5.85
C ARG A 22 1.24 -11.48 -6.81
N ARG A 23 0.13 -11.22 -7.52
CA ARG A 23 0.03 -10.07 -8.43
C ARG A 23 -0.06 -8.77 -7.66
N VAL A 24 -0.80 -8.73 -6.56
CA VAL A 24 -0.85 -7.56 -5.66
C VAL A 24 0.54 -7.26 -5.11
N MET A 25 1.23 -8.28 -4.59
CA MET A 25 2.58 -8.15 -4.04
C MET A 25 3.60 -7.70 -5.08
N ALA A 26 3.45 -8.07 -6.36
CA ALA A 26 4.33 -7.58 -7.42
C ALA A 26 4.30 -6.05 -7.57
N TYR A 27 3.15 -5.40 -7.36
CA TYR A 27 3.06 -3.94 -7.40
C TYR A 27 3.57 -3.29 -6.11
N ARG A 28 3.34 -3.90 -4.94
CA ARG A 28 3.91 -3.42 -3.66
C ARG A 28 5.45 -3.47 -3.70
N ASN A 29 6.02 -4.62 -4.08
CA ASN A 29 7.47 -4.79 -4.19
C ASN A 29 8.09 -3.80 -5.19
N ALA A 30 7.40 -3.54 -6.32
CA ALA A 30 7.86 -2.55 -7.28
C ALA A 30 7.83 -1.13 -6.71
N ALA A 31 6.82 -0.80 -5.89
CA ALA A 31 6.74 0.48 -5.21
C ALA A 31 7.95 0.65 -4.27
N ASP A 32 8.29 -0.39 -3.50
CA ASP A 32 9.43 -0.37 -2.59
C ASP A 32 10.77 -0.23 -3.34
N ILE A 33 10.92 -0.93 -4.49
CA ILE A 33 12.11 -0.79 -5.36
C ILE A 33 12.27 0.65 -5.83
N VAL A 34 11.19 1.28 -6.32
CA VAL A 34 11.23 2.67 -6.81
C VAL A 34 11.41 3.65 -5.66
N GLU A 35 10.80 3.39 -4.50
CA GLU A 35 10.93 4.22 -3.30
C GLU A 35 12.38 4.27 -2.80
N ALA A 36 13.10 3.16 -2.89
CA ALA A 36 14.51 3.06 -2.49
C ALA A 36 15.50 3.79 -3.41
N LEU A 37 15.10 4.15 -4.65
CA LEU A 37 15.95 4.90 -5.57
C LEU A 37 16.04 6.37 -5.17
N ASP A 38 17.23 6.95 -5.31
CA ASP A 38 17.40 8.40 -5.19
C ASP A 38 16.83 9.16 -6.39
N ASP A 39 16.67 10.48 -6.25
CA ASP A 39 16.07 11.32 -7.30
C ASP A 39 16.86 11.26 -8.62
N ALA A 40 18.19 11.14 -8.54
CA ALA A 40 19.04 11.09 -9.73
C ALA A 40 18.93 9.73 -10.45
N GLU A 41 18.77 8.64 -9.71
CA GLU A 41 18.50 7.29 -10.22
C GLU A 41 17.14 7.26 -10.91
N ARG A 42 16.10 7.79 -10.25
CA ARG A 42 14.75 7.88 -10.83
C ARG A 42 14.76 8.68 -12.13
N GLU A 43 15.44 9.83 -12.16
CA GLU A 43 15.56 10.65 -13.37
C GLU A 43 16.29 9.90 -14.49
N ARG A 44 17.41 9.23 -14.18
CA ARG A 44 18.14 8.42 -15.18
C ARG A 44 17.27 7.32 -15.77
N HIS A 45 16.53 6.60 -14.95
CA HIS A 45 15.65 5.52 -15.42
C HIS A 45 14.47 6.05 -16.23
N GLY A 46 13.89 7.18 -15.82
CA GLY A 46 12.80 7.84 -16.53
C GLY A 46 13.21 8.31 -17.91
N GLN A 47 14.31 9.07 -18.02
CA GLN A 47 14.83 9.57 -19.29
C GLN A 47 15.23 8.44 -20.26
N ALA A 48 15.78 7.35 -19.73
CA ALA A 48 16.20 6.20 -20.54
C ALA A 48 15.07 5.19 -20.80
N ASN A 49 13.88 5.38 -20.22
CA ASN A 49 12.79 4.39 -20.14
C ASN A 49 13.29 2.98 -19.81
N SER A 50 14.17 2.89 -18.80
CA SER A 50 14.89 1.65 -18.47
C SER A 50 14.35 0.97 -17.21
N TRP A 51 13.12 1.27 -16.79
CA TRP A 51 12.51 0.71 -15.58
C TRP A 51 12.54 -0.83 -15.51
N GLN A 52 12.47 -1.51 -16.66
CA GLN A 52 12.56 -2.99 -16.75
C GLN A 52 13.96 -3.55 -16.44
N SER A 53 15.00 -2.72 -16.39
CA SER A 53 16.33 -3.16 -15.97
C SER A 53 16.42 -3.39 -14.47
N LEU A 54 15.48 -2.84 -13.69
CA LEU A 54 15.43 -3.03 -12.25
C LEU A 54 14.92 -4.45 -11.92
N PRO A 55 15.67 -5.24 -11.15
CA PRO A 55 15.25 -6.59 -10.78
C PRO A 55 13.88 -6.59 -10.09
N GLY A 56 12.96 -7.41 -10.57
CA GLY A 56 11.60 -7.51 -10.03
C GLY A 56 10.56 -6.63 -10.73
N ILE A 57 10.97 -5.73 -11.65
CA ILE A 57 10.05 -4.92 -12.44
C ILE A 57 9.78 -5.56 -13.80
N GLY A 58 8.58 -6.14 -13.96
CA GLY A 58 8.13 -6.70 -15.23
C GLY A 58 7.58 -5.65 -16.21
N PRO A 59 7.32 -6.02 -17.48
CA PRO A 59 6.92 -5.08 -18.54
C PRO A 59 5.65 -4.28 -18.22
N LYS A 60 4.64 -4.92 -17.59
CA LYS A 60 3.39 -4.24 -17.20
C LYS A 60 3.62 -3.20 -16.11
N THR A 61 4.42 -3.54 -15.11
CA THR A 61 4.77 -2.65 -14.00
C THR A 61 5.64 -1.48 -14.49
N ALA A 62 6.60 -1.74 -15.38
CA ALA A 62 7.40 -0.69 -15.99
C ALA A 62 6.55 0.31 -16.78
N LYS A 63 5.55 -0.16 -17.54
CA LYS A 63 4.60 0.73 -18.23
C LYS A 63 3.89 1.67 -17.26
N VAL A 64 3.44 1.15 -16.12
CA VAL A 64 2.79 1.95 -15.07
C VAL A 64 3.74 3.03 -14.53
N ILE A 65 4.98 2.64 -14.23
CA ILE A 65 6.00 3.56 -13.70
C ILE A 65 6.28 4.67 -14.70
N ASP A 66 6.48 4.31 -15.97
CA ASP A 66 6.75 5.24 -17.07
C ASP A 66 5.63 6.27 -17.27
N GLN A 67 4.36 5.81 -17.27
CA GLN A 67 3.19 6.69 -17.35
C GLN A 67 3.12 7.66 -16.17
N ALA A 68 3.26 7.14 -14.94
CA ALA A 68 3.21 7.95 -13.74
C ALA A 68 4.31 9.02 -13.72
N TRP A 69 5.55 8.60 -13.98
CA TRP A 69 6.74 9.45 -14.02
C TRP A 69 6.60 10.57 -15.05
N SER A 70 6.02 10.25 -16.23
CA SER A 70 5.70 11.22 -17.29
C SER A 70 4.58 12.20 -16.93
N GLY A 71 4.11 12.21 -15.68
CA GLY A 71 3.04 13.10 -15.22
C GLY A 71 1.63 12.58 -15.45
N GLN A 72 1.46 11.46 -16.16
CA GLN A 72 0.16 10.92 -16.55
C GLN A 72 -0.42 10.01 -15.47
N GLU A 73 -1.75 9.86 -15.42
CA GLU A 73 -2.37 8.77 -14.66
C GLU A 73 -2.18 7.46 -15.46
N PRO A 74 -1.64 6.38 -14.86
CA PRO A 74 -1.49 5.12 -15.57
C PRO A 74 -2.83 4.51 -16.01
N ASP A 75 -2.89 3.98 -17.23
CA ASP A 75 -4.13 3.41 -17.80
C ASP A 75 -4.74 2.34 -16.90
N LEU A 76 -3.88 1.47 -16.34
CA LEU A 76 -4.29 0.40 -15.46
C LEU A 76 -4.92 0.94 -14.16
N LEU A 77 -4.40 2.06 -13.63
CA LEU A 77 -4.96 2.67 -12.44
C LEU A 77 -6.34 3.27 -12.75
N ALA A 78 -6.48 3.98 -13.86
CA ALA A 78 -7.75 4.53 -14.31
C ALA A 78 -8.80 3.42 -14.52
N GLU A 79 -8.42 2.32 -15.17
CA GLU A 79 -9.27 1.14 -15.36
C GLU A 79 -9.74 0.55 -14.02
N LEU A 80 -8.81 0.29 -13.10
CA LEU A 80 -9.11 -0.28 -11.78
C LEU A 80 -10.01 0.64 -10.95
N ARG A 81 -9.79 1.95 -10.98
CA ARG A 81 -10.65 2.95 -10.32
C ARG A 81 -12.06 2.93 -10.89
N SER A 82 -12.18 2.91 -12.22
CA SER A 82 -13.49 2.89 -12.89
C SER A 82 -14.25 1.58 -12.67
N ALA A 83 -13.54 0.46 -12.54
CA ALA A 83 -14.13 -0.85 -12.27
C ALA A 83 -14.47 -1.06 -10.78
N ALA A 84 -13.92 -0.23 -9.87
CA ALA A 84 -14.16 -0.35 -8.44
C ALA A 84 -15.60 0.04 -8.07
N GLY A 85 -16.49 -0.95 -8.08
CA GLY A 85 -17.87 -0.79 -7.65
C GLY A 85 -18.01 -0.48 -6.15
N ASP A 86 -19.17 0.04 -5.77
CA ASP A 86 -19.56 0.15 -4.37
C ASP A 86 -19.59 -1.26 -3.74
N LEU A 87 -18.93 -1.40 -2.59
CA LEU A 87 -18.94 -2.65 -1.82
C LEU A 87 -20.22 -2.80 -0.99
N GLY A 88 -21.09 -1.80 -1.03
CA GLY A 88 -22.33 -1.72 -0.29
C GLY A 88 -22.13 -1.14 1.11
N GLY A 89 -23.19 -1.20 1.91
CA GLY A 89 -23.21 -0.68 3.28
C GLY A 89 -23.74 0.75 3.41
N GLY A 90 -23.85 1.52 2.32
CA GLY A 90 -24.58 2.80 2.28
C GLY A 90 -24.32 3.71 3.49
N GLU A 91 -25.39 4.12 4.18
CA GLU A 91 -25.32 4.94 5.40
C GLU A 91 -24.53 4.27 6.53
N LEU A 92 -24.60 2.95 6.67
CA LEU A 92 -23.84 2.23 7.70
C LEU A 92 -22.34 2.32 7.44
N ARG A 93 -21.90 2.19 6.18
CA ARG A 93 -20.50 2.39 5.78
C ARG A 93 -20.08 3.84 6.03
N ALA A 94 -20.91 4.81 5.70
CA ALA A 94 -20.64 6.23 5.95
C ALA A 94 -20.57 6.58 7.45
N ALA A 95 -21.27 5.81 8.30
CA ALA A 95 -21.24 5.97 9.75
C ALA A 95 -20.04 5.28 10.43
N LEU A 96 -19.24 4.49 9.70
CA LEU A 96 -18.05 3.86 10.25
C LEU A 96 -17.01 4.92 10.60
N ARG A 97 -16.61 4.92 11.88
CA ARG A 97 -15.55 5.78 12.39
C ARG A 97 -14.18 5.09 12.36
N GLY A 98 -14.12 3.81 12.03
CA GLY A 98 -12.87 3.07 12.08
C GLY A 98 -13.03 1.56 11.98
N ASP A 99 -11.89 0.90 11.74
CA ASP A 99 -11.78 -0.55 11.70
C ASP A 99 -11.25 -1.08 13.04
N LEU A 100 -11.82 -2.20 13.51
CA LEU A 100 -11.46 -2.82 14.78
C LEU A 100 -10.77 -4.18 14.63
N HIS A 101 -10.59 -4.65 13.40
CA HIS A 101 -10.00 -5.95 13.13
C HIS A 101 -9.24 -5.93 11.81
N LEU A 102 -7.92 -5.78 11.90
CA LEU A 102 -7.05 -5.66 10.76
C LEU A 102 -5.75 -6.42 11.00
N HIS A 103 -5.28 -7.08 9.94
CA HIS A 103 -4.01 -7.78 9.96
C HIS A 103 -3.10 -7.13 8.93
N SER A 104 -1.88 -6.82 9.33
CA SER A 104 -0.82 -6.28 8.48
C SER A 104 0.04 -7.41 7.92
N ASN A 105 0.97 -7.05 7.05
CA ASN A 105 2.01 -7.97 6.57
C ASN A 105 2.99 -8.44 7.68
N TRP A 106 2.83 -8.00 8.94
CA TRP A 106 3.57 -8.54 10.08
C TRP A 106 3.02 -9.90 10.56
N SER A 107 1.76 -10.24 10.24
CA SER A 107 1.14 -11.55 10.48
C SER A 107 0.67 -12.23 9.17
N ASP A 108 -0.63 -12.36 8.95
CA ASP A 108 -1.28 -12.98 7.80
C ASP A 108 -2.00 -11.99 6.88
N GLY A 109 -1.90 -10.69 7.18
CA GLY A 109 -2.32 -9.63 6.28
C GLY A 109 -1.37 -9.44 5.10
N SER A 110 -1.80 -8.62 4.13
CA SER A 110 -1.04 -8.37 2.90
C SER A 110 -0.40 -6.98 2.85
N ALA A 111 -0.90 -6.02 3.63
CA ALA A 111 -0.56 -4.61 3.52
C ALA A 111 0.42 -4.14 4.62
N PRO A 112 1.39 -3.28 4.29
CA PRO A 112 2.18 -2.54 5.28
C PRO A 112 1.31 -1.63 6.15
N ILE A 113 1.74 -1.39 7.39
CA ILE A 113 1.01 -0.58 8.37
C ILE A 113 0.81 0.85 7.87
N GLU A 114 1.82 1.43 7.23
CA GLU A 114 1.81 2.78 6.66
C GLU A 114 0.73 2.92 5.59
N GLU A 115 0.59 1.94 4.70
CA GLU A 115 -0.47 1.90 3.69
C GLU A 115 -1.86 1.79 4.33
N MET A 116 -1.98 0.97 5.38
CA MET A 116 -3.24 0.80 6.11
C MET A 116 -3.66 2.10 6.79
N MET A 117 -2.74 2.80 7.45
CA MET A 117 -3.02 4.09 8.09
C MET A 117 -3.39 5.17 7.08
N ALA A 118 -2.65 5.27 5.97
CA ALA A 118 -2.97 6.21 4.89
C ALA A 118 -4.36 5.93 4.29
N THR A 119 -4.72 4.65 4.12
CA THR A 119 -6.04 4.23 3.64
C THR A 119 -7.13 4.56 4.64
N ALA A 120 -6.93 4.29 5.93
CA ALA A 120 -7.88 4.64 6.99
C ALA A 120 -8.15 6.15 7.01
N ALA A 121 -7.10 6.98 6.92
CA ALA A 121 -7.23 8.42 6.83
C ALA A 121 -8.01 8.86 5.57
N ALA A 122 -7.71 8.27 4.40
CA ALA A 122 -8.42 8.56 3.16
C ALA A 122 -9.90 8.14 3.18
N LEU A 123 -10.25 7.14 3.99
CA LEU A 123 -11.64 6.70 4.24
C LEU A 123 -12.35 7.58 5.28
N GLY A 124 -11.67 8.50 5.96
CA GLY A 124 -12.22 9.33 7.02
C GLY A 124 -12.36 8.61 8.36
N HIS A 125 -11.66 7.49 8.55
CA HIS A 125 -11.66 6.79 9.83
C HIS A 125 -10.89 7.60 10.89
N GLU A 126 -11.50 7.75 12.07
CA GLU A 126 -10.92 8.38 13.25
C GLU A 126 -9.98 7.43 14.01
N TYR A 127 -10.20 6.13 13.88
CA TYR A 127 -9.38 5.11 14.53
C TYR A 127 -9.23 3.86 13.68
N CYS A 128 -8.21 3.08 14.00
CA CYS A 128 -7.87 1.83 13.33
C CYS A 128 -7.17 0.91 14.34
N ALA A 129 -7.69 -0.29 14.57
CA ALA A 129 -7.08 -1.27 15.46
C ALA A 129 -6.33 -2.33 14.64
N LEU A 130 -5.01 -2.38 14.80
CA LEU A 130 -4.18 -3.49 14.34
C LEU A 130 -4.31 -4.66 15.31
N THR A 131 -4.74 -5.81 14.80
CA THR A 131 -5.05 -7.03 15.56
C THR A 131 -4.24 -8.21 15.07
N ASP A 132 -2.96 -7.98 14.78
CA ASP A 132 -2.04 -9.01 14.31
C ASP A 132 -1.91 -10.18 15.30
N HIS A 133 -1.71 -11.38 14.77
CA HIS A 133 -1.74 -12.59 15.55
C HIS A 133 -0.61 -12.68 16.58
N SER A 134 -0.94 -13.26 17.73
CA SER A 134 0.06 -13.68 18.73
C SER A 134 0.76 -14.99 18.32
N PRO A 135 1.93 -15.33 18.91
CA PRO A 135 2.74 -16.50 18.51
C PRO A 135 2.04 -17.85 18.67
N ARG A 136 0.96 -17.92 19.46
CA ARG A 136 0.29 -19.19 19.80
C ARG A 136 -0.48 -19.80 18.64
N LEU A 137 -0.63 -19.07 17.53
CA LEU A 137 -1.26 -19.55 16.31
C LEU A 137 -0.18 -19.84 15.25
N THR A 138 0.30 -21.09 15.19
CA THR A 138 1.45 -21.52 14.37
C THR A 138 1.28 -21.26 12.87
N ILE A 139 0.05 -21.08 12.39
CA ILE A 139 -0.27 -20.91 10.97
C ILE A 139 -0.14 -19.44 10.49
N ALA A 140 -0.17 -18.46 11.40
CA ALA A 140 -0.32 -17.05 11.04
C ALA A 140 0.92 -16.18 11.25
N ASN A 141 2.12 -16.77 11.35
CA ASN A 141 3.38 -16.05 11.57
C ASN A 141 3.32 -15.01 12.72
N GLY A 142 2.61 -15.36 13.81
CA GLY A 142 2.29 -14.43 14.88
C GLY A 142 3.52 -13.75 15.51
N LEU A 143 3.33 -12.50 15.96
CA LEU A 143 4.41 -11.65 16.42
C LEU A 143 4.94 -12.11 17.77
N SER A 144 6.25 -12.38 17.85
CA SER A 144 6.93 -12.50 19.14
C SER A 144 6.78 -11.21 19.96
N ALA A 145 6.98 -11.28 21.27
CA ALA A 145 6.94 -10.08 22.11
C ALA A 145 7.97 -9.02 21.67
N GLN A 146 9.08 -9.43 21.06
CA GLN A 146 10.05 -8.48 20.49
C GLN A 146 9.48 -7.80 19.25
N ARG A 147 8.99 -8.57 18.27
CA ARG A 147 8.39 -8.02 17.05
C ARG A 147 7.19 -7.12 17.35
N LEU A 148 6.40 -7.45 18.37
CA LEU A 148 5.30 -6.58 18.81
C LEU A 148 5.80 -5.21 19.28
N ARG A 149 6.94 -5.13 19.97
CA ARG A 149 7.51 -3.83 20.38
C ARG A 149 8.00 -3.03 19.18
N GLU A 150 8.68 -3.68 18.24
CA GLU A 150 9.13 -3.06 16.98
C GLU A 150 7.92 -2.51 16.19
N GLN A 151 6.82 -3.26 16.16
CA GLN A 151 5.59 -2.81 15.52
C GLN A 151 4.98 -1.56 16.18
N LEU A 152 5.01 -1.48 17.51
CA LEU A 152 4.51 -0.31 18.24
C LEU A 152 5.31 0.94 17.90
N GLU A 153 6.63 0.83 17.69
CA GLU A 153 7.47 1.94 17.23
C GLU A 153 7.07 2.44 15.84
N VAL A 154 6.77 1.53 14.91
CA VAL A 154 6.26 1.86 13.57
C VAL A 154 4.91 2.59 13.65
N ILE A 155 3.98 2.08 14.47
CA ILE A 155 2.67 2.70 14.68
C ILE A 155 2.82 4.11 15.27
N GLU A 156 3.70 4.29 16.25
CA GLU A 156 3.96 5.59 16.85
C GLU A 156 4.57 6.58 15.84
N GLY A 157 5.49 6.12 14.99
CA GLY A 157 6.03 6.90 13.87
C GLY A 157 4.96 7.40 12.90
N CYS A 158 3.99 6.54 12.56
CA CYS A 158 2.86 6.89 11.69
C CYS A 158 1.95 7.94 12.35
N ALA A 159 1.59 7.74 13.62
CA ALA A 159 0.71 8.65 14.37
C ALA A 159 1.33 10.04 14.57
N ASN A 160 2.65 10.12 14.70
CA ASN A 160 3.36 11.39 14.82
C ASN A 160 3.48 12.14 13.49
N SER A 161 3.58 11.41 12.37
CA SER A 161 3.65 11.98 11.03
C SER A 161 2.31 12.58 10.58
N SER A 162 1.20 11.92 10.92
CA SER A 162 -0.15 12.42 10.62
C SER A 162 -0.52 13.69 11.39
N ARG A 163 -0.11 13.80 12.67
CA ARG A 163 -0.29 15.02 13.48
C ARG A 163 0.51 16.22 12.98
N ARG A 164 1.65 16.00 12.30
CA ARG A 164 2.49 17.08 11.76
C ARG A 164 2.00 17.65 10.42
N CYS A 165 1.27 16.86 9.63
CA CYS A 165 0.72 17.32 8.34
C CYS A 165 -0.66 17.97 8.47
N GLY A 166 -1.33 17.83 9.62
CA GLY A 166 -2.58 18.51 9.95
C GLY A 166 -2.32 19.86 10.64
N SER A 167 -1.86 20.87 9.90
CA SER A 167 -1.83 22.28 10.32
C SER A 167 -2.05 23.21 9.14
#